data_AF-A0A847HNV2-F1
#
_entry.id   AF-A0A847HNV2-F1
#
_cell.length_a   1.000
_cell.length_b   1.000
_cell.length_c   1.000
_cell.angle_alpha   90.00
_cell.angle_beta   90.00
_cell.angle_gamma   90.00
#
_symmetry.space_group_name_H-M   'P 1'
#
loop_
_entity.id
_entity.type
_entity.pdbx_description
1 polymer ?
#
loop_
_entity_poly.entity_id
_entity_poly.type
_entity_poly.pdbx_seq_one_letter_code
_entity_poly.pdbx_strand_id
1 'polypeptide(L)'
;MPLCAQISCLNASRNIRIGLVSQGLPDTWKIEPSSGFIEIFDQNKRQSVYSGKAAEIVITAMKGGKMKVAVDARKSLYYFSNELLFSAVGRPPINLKVRAGGRKSFSYRGSIAIFPQSGGLRGVNVVDIEDYLKSVVPSEIFNRAPDAAQQAQTIAARTYAIRNLSRHSDKDNFQLCDKVHCQVYSGIAREIKAASKAVIETAGKILIYGNSPANTVYHSNCGGYIIDSRAAWKGASVPYLIGHFDGISGHKPFCYYGKLIKTNSLKGKLPAPQKKIRIAQLSSAAKASTHKNFGHRVGMCQDGAIGMAAIGYGFRQILAFYYPGTQLATMRYAVPTGKPVEDRPIVVASLPQTTPVSLAAPPNPTQVNALRRSGKTRKPGSIKGALRQISENGSGYTAVGLRKLFWTPGEPGISRNIY
;
A
#
# COMPACT_ATOMS: atom_id res chain seq x y z
N MET A 1 25.05 -30.97 -19.52
CA MET A 1 23.86 -30.36 -18.87
C MET A 1 24.34 -29.20 -18.00
N PRO A 2 24.08 -27.92 -18.33
CA PRO A 2 24.38 -26.85 -17.40
C PRO A 2 23.15 -26.51 -16.56
N LEU A 3 23.37 -26.46 -15.24
CA LEU A 3 22.44 -25.97 -14.23
C LEU A 3 22.09 -24.50 -14.52
N CYS A 4 20.90 -24.24 -15.07
CA CYS A 4 20.33 -22.90 -15.09
C CYS A 4 19.51 -22.71 -13.79
N ALA A 5 20.15 -22.10 -12.80
CA ALA A 5 19.56 -21.78 -11.51
C ALA A 5 18.30 -20.93 -11.72
N GLN A 6 17.18 -21.42 -11.21
CA GLN A 6 15.87 -20.76 -11.17
C GLN A 6 15.96 -19.41 -10.43
N ILE A 7 16.26 -18.32 -11.14
CA ILE A 7 15.78 -17.01 -10.71
C ILE A 7 14.31 -16.97 -11.12
N SER A 8 13.38 -17.08 -10.17
CA SER A 8 11.97 -16.83 -10.48
C SER A 8 11.81 -15.34 -10.81
N CYS A 9 11.86 -14.98 -12.09
CA CYS A 9 11.47 -13.66 -12.53
C CYS A 9 9.96 -13.52 -12.33
N LEU A 10 9.55 -12.80 -11.28
CA LEU A 10 8.17 -12.35 -11.15
C LEU A 10 7.91 -11.30 -12.23
N ASN A 11 7.03 -11.62 -13.18
CA ASN A 11 6.56 -10.70 -14.21
C ASN A 11 5.29 -10.01 -13.70
N ALA A 12 5.34 -8.70 -13.49
CA ALA A 12 4.16 -7.87 -13.22
C ALA A 12 3.98 -6.84 -14.33
N SER A 13 2.70 -6.53 -14.64
CA SER A 13 2.39 -5.35 -15.46
C SER A 13 2.99 -4.12 -14.80
N ARG A 14 3.64 -3.27 -15.60
CA ARG A 14 4.16 -1.99 -15.12
C ARG A 14 3.04 -1.02 -14.73
N ASN A 15 1.88 -1.14 -15.38
CA ASN A 15 0.69 -0.38 -15.05
C ASN A 15 -0.19 -1.15 -14.05
N ILE A 16 -0.60 -0.45 -13.00
CA ILE A 16 -1.52 -0.94 -11.98
C ILE A 16 -2.82 -0.11 -11.96
N ARG A 17 -3.89 -0.72 -11.48
CA ARG A 17 -5.24 -0.15 -11.45
C ARG A 17 -5.60 0.23 -10.01
N ILE A 18 -5.68 1.53 -9.73
CA ILE A 18 -5.99 2.09 -8.43
C ILE A 18 -7.43 2.60 -8.41
N GLY A 19 -8.32 1.94 -7.67
CA GLY A 19 -9.68 2.40 -7.45
C GLY A 19 -9.71 3.70 -6.66
N LEU A 20 -10.34 4.74 -7.23
CA LEU A 20 -10.53 6.04 -6.58
C LEU A 20 -11.71 5.97 -5.59
N VAL A 21 -11.62 5.07 -4.61
CA VAL A 21 -12.68 4.76 -3.65
C VAL A 21 -12.96 5.93 -2.71
N SER A 22 -11.97 6.79 -2.45
CA SER A 22 -12.15 8.05 -1.71
C SER A 22 -13.14 9.00 -2.40
N GLN A 23 -13.26 8.92 -3.72
CA GLN A 23 -14.13 9.76 -4.54
C GLN A 23 -15.57 9.23 -4.63
N GLY A 24 -15.86 8.06 -4.05
CA GLY A 24 -17.20 7.48 -4.04
C GLY A 24 -17.68 7.00 -5.42
N LEU A 25 -19.00 7.04 -5.63
CA LEU A 25 -19.68 6.73 -6.88
C LEU A 25 -20.54 7.94 -7.27
N PRO A 26 -19.97 9.05 -7.76
CA PRO A 26 -20.78 10.18 -8.20
C PRO A 26 -21.50 9.85 -9.51
N ASP A 27 -22.58 10.59 -9.79
CA ASP A 27 -23.23 10.53 -11.10
C ASP A 27 -22.41 11.24 -12.19
N THR A 28 -21.51 12.16 -11.81
CA THR A 28 -20.75 12.96 -12.77
C THR A 28 -19.26 12.93 -12.47
N TRP A 29 -18.43 12.81 -13.50
CA TRP A 29 -17.00 13.06 -13.47
C TRP A 29 -16.64 14.16 -14.46
N LYS A 30 -15.65 14.97 -14.12
CA LYS A 30 -15.02 15.94 -15.01
C LYS A 30 -13.53 15.61 -15.13
N ILE A 31 -13.00 15.66 -16.36
CA ILE A 31 -11.60 15.42 -16.69
C ILE A 31 -11.08 16.59 -17.53
N GLU A 32 -9.94 17.15 -17.15
CA GLU A 32 -9.23 18.21 -17.86
C GLU A 32 -7.81 17.70 -18.17
N PRO A 33 -7.44 17.46 -19.44
CA PRO A 33 -6.10 17.02 -19.82
C PRO A 33 -5.12 18.18 -19.80
N SER A 34 -3.97 18.02 -19.15
CA SER A 34 -2.97 19.10 -19.00
C SER A 34 -2.36 19.56 -20.33
N SER A 35 -2.40 18.73 -21.37
CA SER A 35 -1.91 19.05 -22.72
C SER A 35 -2.94 19.71 -23.62
N GLY A 36 -4.22 19.75 -23.21
CA GLY A 36 -5.33 20.16 -24.07
C GLY A 36 -5.70 19.13 -25.16
N PHE A 37 -5.10 17.93 -25.12
CA PHE A 37 -5.41 16.82 -26.02
C PHE A 37 -5.72 15.56 -25.22
N ILE A 38 -6.73 14.82 -25.68
CA ILE A 38 -7.17 13.58 -25.03
C ILE A 38 -7.43 12.49 -26.04
N GLU A 39 -7.12 11.27 -25.62
CA GLU A 39 -7.60 10.04 -26.22
C GLU A 39 -8.60 9.36 -25.28
N ILE A 40 -9.74 8.95 -25.83
CA ILE A 40 -10.76 8.17 -25.15
C ILE A 40 -10.83 6.81 -25.86
N PHE A 41 -10.52 5.76 -25.12
CA PHE A 41 -10.47 4.39 -25.63
C PHE A 41 -11.57 3.55 -24.98
N ASP A 42 -12.36 2.85 -25.80
CA ASP A 42 -13.36 1.90 -25.32
C ASP A 42 -12.67 0.54 -25.12
N GLN A 43 -12.54 0.12 -23.85
CA GLN A 43 -11.83 -1.10 -23.49
C GLN A 43 -12.50 -2.36 -24.03
N ASN A 44 -13.83 -2.37 -24.12
CA ASN A 44 -14.58 -3.53 -24.60
C ASN A 44 -14.44 -3.67 -26.12
N LYS A 45 -14.52 -2.56 -26.86
CA LYS A 45 -14.37 -2.54 -28.32
C LYS A 45 -12.92 -2.56 -28.79
N ARG A 46 -11.96 -2.36 -27.87
CA ARG A 46 -10.52 -2.27 -28.16
C ARG A 46 -10.19 -1.24 -29.25
N GLN A 47 -10.86 -0.09 -29.22
CA GLN A 47 -10.63 0.98 -30.19
C GLN A 47 -10.74 2.37 -29.57
N SER A 48 -10.05 3.33 -30.19
CA SER A 48 -10.20 4.75 -29.88
C SER A 48 -11.56 5.24 -30.37
N VAL A 49 -12.32 5.88 -29.47
CA VAL A 49 -13.66 6.44 -29.78
C VAL A 49 -13.64 7.96 -29.88
N TYR A 50 -12.56 8.58 -29.40
CA TYR A 50 -12.27 9.98 -29.60
C TYR A 50 -10.77 10.23 -29.44
N SER A 51 -10.19 11.00 -30.35
CA SER A 51 -8.83 11.52 -30.23
C SER A 51 -8.81 12.94 -30.78
N GLY A 52 -8.37 13.91 -29.97
CA GLY A 52 -8.37 15.31 -30.39
C GLY A 52 -8.22 16.32 -29.26
N LYS A 53 -8.41 17.59 -29.61
CA LYS A 53 -8.37 18.71 -28.67
C LYS A 53 -9.59 18.69 -27.76
N ALA A 54 -9.36 18.73 -26.46
CA ALA A 54 -10.39 18.86 -25.45
C ALA A 54 -9.83 19.64 -24.26
N ALA A 55 -10.50 20.72 -23.87
CA ALA A 55 -10.21 21.42 -22.62
C ALA A 55 -10.89 20.71 -21.44
N GLU A 56 -12.09 20.18 -21.66
CA GLU A 56 -12.92 19.59 -20.64
C GLU A 56 -13.75 18.41 -21.18
N ILE A 57 -13.79 17.33 -20.39
CA ILE A 57 -14.61 16.16 -20.65
C ILE A 57 -15.50 15.93 -19.44
N VAL A 58 -16.82 15.90 -19.65
CA VAL A 58 -17.81 15.62 -18.61
C VAL A 58 -18.47 14.28 -18.89
N ILE A 59 -18.36 13.36 -17.94
CA ILE A 59 -18.96 12.04 -17.98
C ILE A 59 -20.14 12.02 -17.01
N THR A 60 -21.33 11.64 -17.47
CA THR A 60 -22.56 11.64 -16.66
C THR A 60 -23.24 10.28 -16.74
N ALA A 61 -23.57 9.71 -15.59
CA ALA A 61 -24.36 8.50 -15.44
C ALA A 61 -25.78 8.72 -15.98
N MET A 62 -26.31 7.72 -16.65
CA MET A 62 -27.66 7.70 -17.18
C MET A 62 -28.38 6.42 -16.76
N LYS A 63 -29.72 6.43 -16.86
CA LYS A 63 -30.54 5.24 -16.58
C LYS A 63 -30.11 4.04 -17.44
N GLY A 64 -30.20 2.85 -16.86
CA GLY A 64 -29.89 1.59 -17.56
C GLY A 64 -28.39 1.34 -17.74
N GLY A 65 -27.53 1.87 -16.88
CA GLY A 65 -26.07 1.65 -16.95
C GLY A 65 -25.38 2.38 -18.11
N LYS A 66 -26.06 3.36 -18.72
CA LYS A 66 -25.50 4.18 -19.79
C LYS A 66 -24.66 5.31 -19.20
N MET A 67 -23.73 5.82 -20.00
CA MET A 67 -23.00 7.04 -19.70
C MET A 67 -23.01 7.97 -20.90
N LYS A 68 -23.14 9.27 -20.64
CA LYS A 68 -22.93 10.34 -21.60
C LYS A 68 -21.53 10.91 -21.40
N VAL A 69 -20.79 11.08 -22.48
CA VAL A 69 -19.49 11.76 -22.51
C VAL A 69 -19.62 13.02 -23.35
N ALA A 70 -19.55 14.18 -22.71
CA ALA A 70 -19.56 15.48 -23.37
C ALA A 70 -18.12 16.03 -23.44
N VAL A 71 -17.64 16.31 -24.65
CA VAL A 71 -16.34 16.93 -24.91
C VAL A 71 -16.57 18.41 -25.23
N ASP A 72 -16.01 19.30 -24.40
CA ASP A 72 -16.13 20.77 -24.46
C ASP A 72 -17.56 21.29 -24.64
N ALA A 73 -18.57 20.55 -24.14
CA ALA A 73 -20.01 20.78 -24.39
C ALA A 73 -20.43 20.82 -25.88
N ARG A 74 -19.50 20.65 -26.83
CA ARG A 74 -19.69 20.73 -28.27
C ARG A 74 -20.07 19.38 -28.87
N LYS A 75 -19.52 18.29 -28.34
CA LYS A 75 -19.76 16.93 -28.83
C LYS A 75 -20.23 16.04 -27.68
N SER A 76 -21.37 15.37 -27.87
CA SER A 76 -21.88 14.38 -26.91
C SER A 76 -21.86 12.98 -27.53
N LEU A 77 -21.28 12.04 -26.80
CA LEU A 77 -21.18 10.63 -27.16
C LEU A 77 -21.87 9.79 -26.08
N TYR A 78 -22.53 8.70 -26.47
CA TYR A 78 -23.29 7.85 -25.55
C TYR A 78 -22.75 6.42 -25.58
N TYR A 79 -22.51 5.86 -24.40
CA TYR A 79 -21.93 4.53 -24.23
C TYR A 79 -22.78 3.72 -23.25
N PHE A 80 -22.84 2.41 -23.47
CA PHE A 80 -23.63 1.49 -22.66
C PHE A 80 -22.69 0.54 -21.95
N SER A 81 -22.67 0.58 -20.61
CA SER A 81 -21.98 -0.41 -19.77
C SER A 81 -20.51 -0.70 -20.14
N ASN A 82 -19.82 0.25 -20.78
CA ASN A 82 -18.43 0.11 -21.19
C ASN A 82 -17.50 0.82 -20.22
N GLU A 83 -16.31 0.25 -20.03
CA GLU A 83 -15.20 0.98 -19.43
C GLU A 83 -14.55 1.86 -20.51
N LEU A 84 -14.51 3.16 -20.24
CA LEU A 84 -13.79 4.12 -21.06
C LEU A 84 -12.50 4.52 -20.36
N LEU A 85 -11.39 4.43 -21.08
CA LEU A 85 -10.07 4.86 -20.64
C LEU A 85 -9.74 6.22 -21.25
N PHE A 86 -9.50 7.19 -20.39
CA PHE A 86 -9.17 8.56 -20.73
C PHE A 86 -7.67 8.77 -20.52
N SER A 87 -6.95 9.20 -21.56
CA SER A 87 -5.50 9.40 -21.55
C SER A 87 -5.17 10.78 -22.11
N ALA A 88 -4.38 11.58 -21.39
CA ALA A 88 -3.81 12.80 -21.97
C ALA A 88 -2.82 12.41 -23.07
N VAL A 89 -2.79 13.18 -24.16
CA VAL A 89 -1.84 12.95 -25.28
C VAL A 89 -0.89 14.14 -25.36
N GLY A 90 0.41 13.90 -25.42
CA GLY A 90 1.41 14.98 -25.56
C GLY A 90 2.76 14.64 -24.96
N ARG A 91 3.63 15.64 -24.88
CA ARG A 91 4.97 15.50 -24.28
C ARG A 91 4.87 15.54 -22.75
N PRO A 92 5.46 14.57 -22.03
CA PRO A 92 5.52 14.60 -20.58
C PRO A 92 6.21 15.89 -20.04
N PRO A 93 5.86 16.35 -18.83
CA PRO A 93 4.88 15.75 -17.92
C PRO A 93 3.43 16.06 -18.35
N ILE A 94 2.64 15.00 -18.53
CA ILE A 94 1.19 15.10 -18.77
C ILE A 94 0.42 14.49 -17.61
N ASN A 95 -0.74 15.06 -17.33
CA ASN A 95 -1.62 14.59 -16.27
C ASN A 95 -3.10 14.86 -16.61
N LEU A 96 -3.96 14.20 -15.86
CA LEU A 96 -5.40 14.40 -15.90
C LEU A 96 -5.84 15.01 -14.58
N LYS A 97 -6.33 16.25 -14.62
CA LYS A 97 -7.04 16.85 -13.49
C LYS A 97 -8.47 16.34 -13.53
N VAL A 98 -8.90 15.70 -12.45
CA VAL A 98 -10.22 15.08 -12.35
C VAL A 98 -11.02 15.61 -11.18
N ARG A 99 -12.33 15.65 -11.34
CA ARG A 99 -13.29 16.05 -10.31
C ARG A 99 -14.48 15.11 -10.29
N ALA A 100 -14.76 14.53 -9.12
CA ALA A 100 -15.84 13.58 -8.89
C ALA A 100 -17.08 14.30 -8.29
N GLY A 101 -18.09 14.56 -9.11
CA GLY A 101 -19.26 15.36 -8.73
C GLY A 101 -18.86 16.77 -8.27
N GLY A 102 -19.40 17.21 -7.14
CA GLY A 102 -19.04 18.49 -6.49
C GLY A 102 -17.82 18.43 -5.56
N ARG A 103 -17.02 17.36 -5.58
CA ARG A 103 -15.85 17.19 -4.70
C ARG A 103 -14.64 18.01 -5.16
N LYS A 104 -13.60 18.03 -4.33
CA LYS A 104 -12.29 18.61 -4.66
C LYS A 104 -11.67 17.91 -5.88
N SER A 105 -10.95 18.67 -6.71
CA SER A 105 -10.18 18.14 -7.83
C SER A 105 -8.81 17.62 -7.43
N PHE A 106 -8.34 16.61 -8.16
CA PHE A 106 -7.02 16.00 -7.99
C PHE A 106 -6.39 15.76 -9.36
N SER A 107 -5.06 15.83 -9.46
CA SER A 107 -4.34 15.55 -10.69
C SER A 107 -3.64 14.19 -10.61
N TYR A 108 -3.79 13.37 -11.64
CA TYR A 108 -3.25 12.02 -11.71
C TYR A 108 -2.36 11.85 -12.95
N ARG A 109 -1.30 11.04 -12.80
CA ARG A 109 -0.50 10.54 -13.92
C ARG A 109 -1.20 9.35 -14.57
N GLY A 110 -0.75 8.99 -15.77
CA GLY A 110 -1.31 7.89 -16.54
C GLY A 110 -2.72 8.21 -17.03
N SER A 111 -3.59 7.22 -16.96
CA SER A 111 -4.93 7.26 -17.52
C SER A 111 -6.00 7.12 -16.44
N ILE A 112 -7.21 7.56 -16.73
CA ILE A 112 -8.37 7.42 -15.85
C ILE A 112 -9.37 6.53 -16.56
N ALA A 113 -9.70 5.38 -15.98
CA ALA A 113 -10.80 4.54 -16.42
C ALA A 113 -12.08 4.93 -15.67
N ILE A 114 -13.19 5.06 -16.39
CA ILE A 114 -14.52 5.30 -15.82
C ILE A 114 -15.49 4.27 -16.39
N PHE A 115 -16.26 3.65 -15.50
CA PHE A 115 -17.31 2.70 -15.85
C PHE A 115 -18.52 2.85 -14.91
N PRO A 116 -19.72 2.46 -15.37
CA PRO A 116 -20.92 2.52 -14.54
C PRO A 116 -20.92 1.36 -13.54
N GLN A 117 -21.36 1.64 -12.31
CA GLN A 117 -21.51 0.68 -11.23
C GLN A 117 -22.83 0.96 -10.50
N SER A 118 -23.40 -0.03 -9.79
CA SER A 118 -24.59 0.21 -8.97
C SER A 118 -24.34 1.38 -8.01
N GLY A 119 -25.14 2.45 -8.15
CA GLY A 119 -25.02 3.68 -7.36
C GLY A 119 -24.18 4.82 -7.98
N GLY A 120 -23.70 4.71 -9.23
CA GLY A 120 -23.09 5.84 -9.96
C GLY A 120 -21.95 5.43 -10.90
N LEU A 121 -20.93 6.28 -11.04
CA LEU A 121 -19.74 6.02 -11.85
C LEU A 121 -18.51 5.73 -10.97
N ARG A 122 -17.79 4.65 -11.26
CA ARG A 122 -16.51 4.32 -10.63
C ARG A 122 -15.37 4.90 -11.43
N GLY A 123 -14.50 5.67 -10.76
CA GLY A 123 -13.21 6.08 -11.29
C GLY A 123 -12.08 5.14 -10.84
N VAL A 124 -11.20 4.78 -11.77
CA VAL A 124 -9.98 4.00 -11.54
C VAL A 124 -8.82 4.72 -12.21
N ASN A 125 -7.71 4.92 -11.51
CA ASN A 125 -6.49 5.42 -12.13
C ASN A 125 -5.62 4.24 -12.59
N VAL A 126 -5.30 4.21 -13.87
CA VAL A 126 -4.38 3.25 -14.49
C VAL A 126 -3.04 3.95 -14.63
N VAL A 127 -2.05 3.53 -13.86
CA VAL A 127 -0.80 4.27 -13.67
C VAL A 127 0.40 3.34 -13.56
N ASP A 128 1.55 3.80 -14.04
CA ASP A 128 2.84 3.12 -13.84
C ASP A 128 3.13 2.99 -12.33
N ILE A 129 3.54 1.80 -11.88
CA ILE A 129 3.78 1.55 -10.45
C ILE A 129 4.86 2.46 -9.86
N GLU A 130 5.87 2.87 -10.64
CA GLU A 130 6.88 3.81 -10.16
C GLU A 130 6.27 5.21 -9.99
N ASP A 131 5.40 5.65 -10.91
CA ASP A 131 4.67 6.91 -10.76
C ASP A 131 3.65 6.88 -9.61
N TYR A 132 3.01 5.73 -9.37
CA TYR A 132 2.18 5.50 -8.20
C TYR A 132 2.96 5.72 -6.90
N LEU A 133 4.18 5.16 -6.81
CA LEU A 133 5.02 5.24 -5.62
C LEU A 133 5.49 6.67 -5.33
N LYS A 134 5.62 7.54 -6.34
CA LYS A 134 5.94 8.97 -6.12
C LYS A 134 4.87 9.69 -5.28
N SER A 135 3.63 9.21 -5.30
CA SER A 135 2.54 9.70 -4.45
C SER A 135 2.43 8.95 -3.13
N VAL A 136 2.59 7.63 -3.14
CA VAL A 136 2.45 6.79 -1.94
C VAL A 136 3.55 7.08 -0.92
N VAL A 137 4.82 7.04 -1.34
CA VAL A 137 5.96 7.17 -0.41
C VAL A 137 5.86 8.43 0.46
N PRO A 138 5.70 9.65 -0.08
CA PRO A 138 5.58 10.86 0.74
C PRO A 138 4.24 10.99 1.48
N SER A 139 3.25 10.15 1.16
CA SER A 139 1.99 10.05 1.91
C SER A 139 2.12 9.11 3.11
N GLU A 140 3.11 8.21 3.10
CA GLU A 140 3.32 7.20 4.14
C GLU A 140 4.43 7.59 5.12
N ILE A 141 5.59 8.06 4.62
CA ILE A 141 6.74 8.44 5.46
C ILE A 141 6.92 9.96 5.47
N PHE A 142 7.53 10.47 6.55
CA PHE A 142 7.83 11.89 6.70
C PHE A 142 8.61 12.44 5.50
N ASN A 143 8.17 13.58 4.95
CA ASN A 143 8.69 14.13 3.70
C ASN A 143 10.19 14.52 3.74
N ARG A 144 10.76 14.78 4.92
CA ARG A 144 12.19 15.04 5.14
C ARG A 144 12.93 13.84 5.75
N ALA A 145 12.36 12.64 5.67
CA ALA A 145 13.06 11.43 6.04
C ALA A 145 14.37 11.30 5.25
N PRO A 146 15.47 10.82 5.87
CA PRO A 146 16.74 10.61 5.17
C PRO A 146 16.61 9.65 3.98
N ASP A 147 17.49 9.78 2.98
CA ASP A 147 17.44 9.02 1.72
C ASP A 147 17.31 7.50 1.93
N ALA A 148 18.08 6.92 2.85
CA ALA A 148 18.02 5.48 3.12
C ALA A 148 16.64 5.03 3.67
N ALA A 149 15.96 5.87 4.46
CA ALA A 149 14.61 5.58 4.95
C ALA A 149 13.57 5.71 3.83
N GLN A 150 13.70 6.72 2.97
CA GLN A 150 12.85 6.88 1.78
C GLN A 150 12.99 5.68 0.82
N GLN A 151 14.22 5.22 0.59
CA GLN A 151 14.52 4.04 -0.23
C GLN A 151 13.92 2.75 0.37
N ALA A 152 14.09 2.54 1.68
CA ALA A 152 13.49 1.40 2.38
C ALA A 152 11.95 1.43 2.32
N GLN A 153 11.33 2.59 2.58
CA GLN A 153 9.89 2.79 2.44
C GLN A 153 9.42 2.50 1.01
N THR A 154 10.17 2.96 0.00
CA THR A 154 9.83 2.75 -1.40
C THR A 154 9.82 1.27 -1.77
N ILE A 155 10.86 0.52 -1.39
CA ILE A 155 10.95 -0.92 -1.66
C ILE A 155 9.84 -1.68 -0.92
N ALA A 156 9.58 -1.35 0.34
CA ALA A 156 8.49 -1.94 1.10
C ALA A 156 7.12 -1.64 0.49
N ALA A 157 6.89 -0.39 0.06
CA ALA A 157 5.64 0.02 -0.60
C ALA A 157 5.44 -0.66 -1.95
N ARG A 158 6.48 -0.75 -2.78
CA ARG A 158 6.45 -1.47 -4.08
C ARG A 158 6.12 -2.94 -3.89
N THR A 159 6.83 -3.59 -2.97
CA THR A 159 6.62 -5.01 -2.66
C THR A 159 5.19 -5.26 -2.17
N TYR A 160 4.68 -4.39 -1.31
CA TYR A 160 3.31 -4.48 -0.82
C TYR A 160 2.29 -4.34 -1.96
N ALA A 161 2.47 -3.36 -2.84
CA ALA A 161 1.59 -3.14 -3.99
C ALA A 161 1.52 -4.38 -4.89
N ILE A 162 2.68 -4.93 -5.27
CA ILE A 162 2.78 -6.11 -6.16
C ILE A 162 2.16 -7.34 -5.52
N ARG A 163 2.44 -7.57 -4.23
CA ARG A 163 1.87 -8.70 -3.49
C ARG A 163 0.34 -8.67 -3.44
N ASN A 164 -0.24 -7.47 -3.39
CA ASN A 164 -1.67 -7.26 -3.18
C ASN A 164 -2.42 -6.92 -4.47
N LEU A 165 -1.88 -7.18 -5.66
CA LEU A 165 -2.54 -6.82 -6.92
C LEU A 165 -3.91 -7.50 -7.10
N SER A 166 -4.12 -8.71 -6.57
CA SER A 166 -5.40 -9.41 -6.64
C SER A 166 -6.41 -8.99 -5.57
N ARG A 167 -6.06 -8.05 -4.67
CA ARG A 167 -6.84 -7.75 -3.46
C ARG A 167 -8.27 -7.29 -3.75
N HIS A 168 -8.47 -6.58 -4.85
CA HIS A 168 -9.76 -6.10 -5.29
C HIS A 168 -10.20 -6.71 -6.63
N SER A 169 -9.33 -7.43 -7.33
CA SER A 169 -9.54 -7.85 -8.73
C SER A 169 -10.75 -8.77 -8.94
N ASP A 170 -11.10 -9.60 -7.96
CA ASP A 170 -12.20 -10.58 -8.12
C ASP A 170 -13.59 -9.94 -8.01
N LYS A 171 -13.69 -8.74 -7.42
CA LYS A 171 -14.99 -8.08 -7.13
C LYS A 171 -15.08 -6.67 -7.71
N ASP A 172 -13.94 -6.04 -7.92
CA ASP A 172 -13.83 -4.67 -8.39
C ASP A 172 -12.89 -4.64 -9.61
N ASN A 173 -13.19 -3.84 -10.65
CA ASN A 173 -12.33 -3.69 -11.84
C ASN A 173 -11.02 -2.90 -11.54
N PHE A 174 -10.46 -3.02 -10.34
CA PHE A 174 -9.20 -2.43 -9.90
C PHE A 174 -8.45 -3.37 -8.94
N GLN A 175 -7.16 -3.10 -8.73
CA GLN A 175 -6.24 -3.98 -7.98
C GLN A 175 -6.05 -3.50 -6.54
N LEU A 176 -5.83 -2.19 -6.37
CA LEU A 176 -5.65 -1.53 -5.07
C LEU A 176 -6.58 -0.33 -4.96
N CYS A 177 -6.83 0.18 -3.74
CA CYS A 177 -7.62 1.39 -3.53
C CYS A 177 -6.77 2.55 -3.00
N ASP A 178 -7.26 3.78 -3.17
CA ASP A 178 -6.61 5.03 -2.78
C ASP A 178 -6.69 5.39 -1.27
N LYS A 179 -7.15 4.46 -0.43
CA LYS A 179 -7.32 4.64 1.01
C LYS A 179 -6.25 3.89 1.80
N VAL A 180 -6.14 4.22 3.09
CA VAL A 180 -5.32 3.51 4.11
C VAL A 180 -5.56 2.00 4.21
N HIS A 181 -6.66 1.49 3.63
CA HIS A 181 -6.91 0.06 3.52
C HIS A 181 -5.87 -0.64 2.62
N CYS A 182 -5.43 0.02 1.54
CA CYS A 182 -4.33 -0.44 0.70
C CYS A 182 -3.09 0.40 1.00
N GLN A 183 -2.95 1.56 0.35
CA GLN A 183 -1.92 2.56 0.62
C GLN A 183 -2.50 3.94 0.26
N VAL A 184 -2.08 4.98 0.96
CA VAL A 184 -2.59 6.33 0.69
C VAL A 184 -2.10 6.82 -0.67
N TYR A 185 -3.03 7.09 -1.58
CA TYR A 185 -2.74 7.58 -2.92
C TYR A 185 -3.58 8.83 -3.21
N SER A 186 -2.96 9.93 -3.62
CA SER A 186 -3.67 11.20 -3.85
C SER A 186 -3.22 11.90 -5.14
N GLY A 187 -2.63 11.13 -6.06
CA GLY A 187 -2.07 11.65 -7.29
C GLY A 187 -0.85 12.56 -7.06
N ILE A 188 -0.68 13.54 -7.95
CA ILE A 188 0.54 14.36 -8.07
C ILE A 188 0.74 15.30 -6.88
N ALA A 189 -0.33 15.67 -6.18
CA ALA A 189 -0.31 16.70 -5.13
C ALA A 189 0.58 16.36 -3.93
N ARG A 190 0.99 15.10 -3.77
CA ARG A 190 1.86 14.63 -2.68
C ARG A 190 3.29 14.35 -3.15
N GLU A 191 3.58 14.43 -4.45
CA GLU A 191 4.91 14.16 -4.99
C GLU A 191 5.94 15.17 -4.49
N ILE A 192 7.08 14.67 -4.05
CA ILE A 192 8.24 15.48 -3.65
C ILE A 192 9.51 14.95 -4.31
N LYS A 193 10.52 15.82 -4.48
CA LYS A 193 11.80 15.45 -5.11
C LYS A 193 12.51 14.32 -4.38
N ALA A 194 12.55 14.35 -3.05
CA ALA A 194 13.22 13.32 -2.24
C ALA A 194 12.63 11.92 -2.43
N ALA A 195 11.29 11.80 -2.38
CA ALA A 195 10.61 10.53 -2.65
C ALA A 195 10.77 10.09 -4.11
N SER A 196 10.67 11.03 -5.07
CA SER A 196 10.88 10.72 -6.49
C SER A 196 12.29 10.19 -6.78
N LYS A 197 13.31 10.76 -6.12
CA LYS A 197 14.70 10.26 -6.16
C LYS A 197 14.77 8.83 -5.64
N ALA A 198 14.21 8.55 -4.46
CA ALA A 198 14.20 7.21 -3.88
C ALA A 198 13.47 6.17 -4.77
N VAL A 199 12.37 6.56 -5.42
CA VAL A 199 11.67 5.76 -6.44
C VAL A 199 12.60 5.40 -7.59
N ILE A 200 13.28 6.38 -8.18
CA ILE A 200 14.18 6.17 -9.32
C ILE A 200 15.37 5.27 -8.92
N GLU A 201 16.03 5.56 -7.80
CA GLU A 201 17.21 4.80 -7.34
C GLU A 201 16.88 3.36 -6.92
N THR A 202 15.61 3.08 -6.62
CA THR A 202 15.14 1.75 -6.22
C THR A 202 14.20 1.12 -7.24
N ALA A 203 14.16 1.62 -8.48
CA ALA A 203 13.27 1.13 -9.52
C ALA A 203 13.35 -0.41 -9.64
N GLY A 204 12.18 -1.05 -9.67
CA GLY A 204 12.05 -2.51 -9.75
C GLY A 204 12.50 -3.31 -8.52
N LYS A 205 13.14 -2.70 -7.51
CA LYS A 205 13.61 -3.43 -6.32
C LYS A 205 12.44 -3.77 -5.40
N ILE A 206 12.35 -5.04 -5.02
CA ILE A 206 11.34 -5.61 -4.12
C ILE A 206 11.99 -6.55 -3.09
N LEU A 207 11.27 -6.85 -2.02
CA LEU A 207 11.61 -7.95 -1.10
C LEU A 207 10.87 -9.22 -1.51
N ILE A 208 11.56 -10.35 -1.51
CA ILE A 208 10.98 -11.68 -1.68
C ILE A 208 11.27 -12.56 -0.47
N TYR A 209 10.39 -13.52 -0.22
CA TYR A 209 10.64 -14.61 0.73
C TYR A 209 10.25 -15.92 0.06
N GLY A 210 11.22 -16.84 -0.06
CA GLY A 210 11.11 -17.91 -1.05
C GLY A 210 10.97 -17.33 -2.45
N ASN A 211 10.02 -17.85 -3.23
CA ASN A 211 9.79 -17.45 -4.63
C ASN A 211 8.64 -16.44 -4.80
N SER A 212 8.30 -15.68 -3.75
CA SER A 212 7.14 -14.79 -3.77
C SER A 212 7.44 -13.41 -3.16
N PRO A 213 6.80 -12.33 -3.63
CA PRO A 213 6.91 -11.01 -3.01
C PRO A 213 6.59 -11.08 -1.51
N ALA A 214 7.48 -10.57 -0.67
CA ALA A 214 7.32 -10.62 0.78
C ALA A 214 6.16 -9.74 1.26
N ASN A 215 5.59 -10.08 2.41
CA ASN A 215 4.60 -9.27 3.09
C ASN A 215 5.27 -8.11 3.83
N THR A 216 5.35 -6.96 3.18
CA THR A 216 6.07 -5.78 3.66
C THR A 216 5.14 -4.74 4.29
N VAL A 217 4.32 -5.18 5.25
CA VAL A 217 3.51 -4.29 6.07
C VAL A 217 4.37 -3.33 6.89
N TYR A 218 3.96 -2.06 6.95
CA TYR A 218 4.67 -1.01 7.67
C TYR A 218 3.69 -0.12 8.45
N HIS A 219 4.21 0.57 9.46
CA HIS A 219 3.41 1.39 10.38
C HIS A 219 4.21 2.60 10.89
N SER A 220 3.52 3.60 11.45
CA SER A 220 4.11 4.90 11.82
C SER A 220 5.19 4.81 12.90
N ASN A 221 4.88 4.22 14.05
CA ASN A 221 5.80 4.12 15.18
C ASN A 221 5.52 2.83 15.95
N CYS A 222 6.54 2.16 16.47
CA CYS A 222 6.34 0.90 17.19
C CYS A 222 6.25 1.07 18.71
N GLY A 223 6.64 2.25 19.23
CA GLY A 223 6.79 2.48 20.66
C GLY A 223 7.96 1.74 21.29
N GLY A 224 8.95 1.36 20.48
CA GLY A 224 10.19 0.69 20.88
C GLY A 224 10.23 -0.81 20.61
N TYR A 225 9.11 -1.42 20.22
CA TYR A 225 9.05 -2.87 19.98
C TYR A 225 8.13 -3.21 18.81
N ILE A 226 8.63 -4.04 17.91
CA ILE A 226 7.87 -4.69 16.83
C ILE A 226 7.14 -5.90 17.42
N ILE A 227 5.91 -6.14 17.00
CA ILE A 227 5.13 -7.31 17.43
C ILE A 227 5.08 -8.37 16.33
N ASP A 228 4.99 -9.64 16.76
CA ASP A 228 4.84 -10.79 15.87
C ASP A 228 3.50 -10.74 15.13
N SER A 229 3.50 -11.12 13.86
CA SER A 229 2.28 -11.22 13.03
C SER A 229 1.16 -12.03 13.69
N ARG A 230 1.47 -13.11 14.41
CA ARG A 230 0.50 -13.96 15.15
C ARG A 230 -0.14 -13.23 16.32
N ALA A 231 0.59 -12.31 16.95
CA ALA A 231 0.06 -11.51 18.04
C ALA A 231 -0.86 -10.39 17.53
N ALA A 232 -0.62 -9.92 16.30
CA ALA A 232 -1.40 -8.85 15.69
C ALA A 232 -2.65 -9.35 14.95
N TRP A 233 -2.58 -10.51 14.29
CA TRP A 233 -3.61 -11.00 13.38
C TRP A 233 -3.94 -12.47 13.60
N LYS A 234 -5.21 -12.83 13.44
CA LYS A 234 -5.64 -14.24 13.38
C LYS A 234 -5.18 -14.83 12.05
N GLY A 235 -4.36 -15.89 12.08
CA GLY A 235 -3.91 -16.57 10.87
C GLY A 235 -2.58 -17.29 11.05
N ALA A 236 -2.04 -17.79 9.93
CA ALA A 236 -0.74 -18.45 9.90
C ALA A 236 0.39 -17.46 10.24
N SER A 237 1.41 -17.96 10.93
CA SER A 237 2.64 -17.21 11.21
C SER A 237 3.31 -16.78 9.91
N VAL A 238 3.70 -15.51 9.81
CA VAL A 238 4.60 -15.06 8.73
C VAL A 238 6.04 -15.11 9.26
N PRO A 239 6.91 -16.01 8.76
CA PRO A 239 8.18 -16.35 9.42
C PRO A 239 9.15 -15.18 9.64
N TYR A 240 9.06 -14.15 8.80
CA TYR A 240 9.91 -12.95 8.85
C TYR A 240 9.24 -11.74 9.50
N LEU A 241 7.97 -11.84 9.90
CA LEU A 241 7.27 -10.78 10.64
C LEU A 241 7.24 -11.11 12.14
N ILE A 242 8.43 -11.09 12.72
CA ILE A 242 8.70 -11.48 14.11
C ILE A 242 8.76 -10.28 15.05
N GLY A 243 8.33 -10.48 16.30
CA GLY A 243 8.43 -9.46 17.33
C GLY A 243 9.85 -9.32 17.89
N HIS A 244 10.32 -8.09 18.06
CA HIS A 244 11.66 -7.78 18.58
C HIS A 244 11.79 -6.32 19.03
N PHE A 245 12.86 -6.01 19.78
CA PHE A 245 13.19 -4.63 20.14
C PHE A 245 13.60 -3.81 18.92
N ASP A 246 12.99 -2.64 18.74
CA ASP A 246 13.30 -1.70 17.66
C ASP A 246 14.58 -0.91 17.99
N GLY A 247 15.72 -1.59 18.14
CA GLY A 247 16.96 -0.93 18.52
C GLY A 247 18.11 -1.88 18.80
N ILE A 248 19.23 -1.30 19.24
CA ILE A 248 20.37 -2.04 19.78
C ILE A 248 20.18 -2.21 21.28
N SER A 249 20.38 -3.43 21.80
CA SER A 249 20.31 -3.70 23.24
C SER A 249 21.14 -2.69 24.05
N GLY A 250 20.56 -2.15 25.12
CA GLY A 250 21.19 -1.12 25.96
C GLY A 250 21.08 0.32 25.46
N HIS A 251 20.54 0.56 24.26
CA HIS A 251 20.32 1.90 23.71
C HIS A 251 18.84 2.28 23.63
N LYS A 252 18.55 3.56 23.36
CA LYS A 252 17.18 4.01 23.05
C LYS A 252 16.73 3.37 21.73
N PRO A 253 15.43 3.05 21.57
CA PRO A 253 14.94 2.47 20.35
C PRO A 253 15.07 3.43 19.16
N PHE A 254 15.20 2.90 17.95
CA PHE A 254 15.30 3.67 16.72
C PHE A 254 14.10 4.59 16.52
N CYS A 255 12.89 4.15 16.83
CA CYS A 255 11.68 4.98 16.71
C CYS A 255 11.69 6.23 17.61
N TYR A 256 12.50 6.25 18.67
CA TYR A 256 12.69 7.44 19.49
C TYR A 256 13.46 8.51 18.71
N TYR A 257 14.57 8.13 18.06
CA TYR A 257 15.38 9.05 17.25
C TYR A 257 14.60 9.57 16.03
N GLY A 258 13.84 8.69 15.36
CA GLY A 258 12.97 9.09 14.25
C GLY A 258 11.98 10.18 14.64
N LYS A 259 11.33 10.03 15.80
CA LYS A 259 10.41 11.03 16.34
C LYS A 259 11.10 12.38 16.56
N LEU A 260 12.30 12.39 17.14
CA LEU A 260 13.06 13.62 17.36
C LEU A 260 13.45 14.31 16.05
N ILE A 261 13.78 13.55 15.01
CA ILE A 261 14.10 14.11 13.69
C ILE A 261 12.86 14.74 13.06
N LYS A 262 11.70 14.06 13.14
CA LYS A 262 10.44 14.62 12.65
C LYS A 262 10.07 15.94 13.33
N THR A 263 10.40 16.10 14.61
CA THR A 263 10.13 17.32 15.38
C THR A 263 11.30 18.32 15.38
N ASN A 264 12.32 18.13 14.53
CA ASN A 264 13.54 18.95 14.51
C ASN A 264 14.18 19.14 15.91
N SER A 265 14.07 18.14 16.77
CA SER A 265 14.42 18.21 18.20
C SER A 265 15.65 17.39 18.55
N LEU A 266 16.48 17.05 17.56
CA LEU A 266 17.65 16.22 17.77
C LEU A 266 18.71 16.97 18.59
N LYS A 267 18.90 16.59 19.86
CA LYS A 267 19.93 17.12 20.76
C LYS A 267 20.86 16.00 21.23
N GLY A 268 22.17 16.25 21.23
CA GLY A 268 23.19 15.31 21.68
C GLY A 268 23.76 14.39 20.60
N LYS A 269 24.69 13.51 21.00
CA LYS A 269 25.37 12.57 20.10
C LYS A 269 24.50 11.33 19.87
N LEU A 270 24.16 11.06 18.61
CA LEU A 270 23.50 9.82 18.20
C LEU A 270 24.45 8.62 18.39
N PRO A 271 23.92 7.41 18.69
CA PRO A 271 24.74 6.21 18.73
C PRO A 271 25.39 5.99 17.35
N ALA A 272 26.64 5.54 17.35
CA ALA A 272 27.32 5.20 16.10
C ALA A 272 26.65 3.97 15.44
N PRO A 273 26.56 3.93 14.11
CA PRO A 273 26.06 2.75 13.40
C PRO A 273 26.96 1.56 13.70
N GLN A 274 26.34 0.43 14.07
CA GLN A 274 27.05 -0.83 14.23
C GLN A 274 27.18 -1.52 12.87
N LYS A 275 28.32 -2.17 12.62
CA LYS A 275 28.53 -2.96 11.38
C LYS A 275 27.49 -4.08 11.21
N LYS A 276 26.97 -4.61 12.32
CA LYS A 276 25.93 -5.66 12.36
C LYS A 276 24.86 -5.25 13.34
N ILE A 277 23.60 -5.21 12.89
CA ILE A 277 22.47 -5.00 13.79
C ILE A 277 22.07 -6.34 14.39
N ARG A 278 21.95 -6.40 15.71
CA ARG A 278 21.40 -7.56 16.42
C ARG A 278 19.95 -7.27 16.77
N ILE A 279 19.05 -8.11 16.26
CA ILE A 279 17.64 -8.10 16.64
C ILE A 279 17.54 -8.69 18.05
N ALA A 280 17.26 -7.84 19.04
CA ALA A 280 17.10 -8.29 20.42
C ALA A 280 15.68 -8.83 20.65
N GLN A 281 15.57 -9.98 21.30
CA GLN A 281 14.28 -10.53 21.68
C GLN A 281 13.58 -9.61 22.69
N LEU A 282 12.25 -9.54 22.56
CA LEU A 282 11.41 -8.95 23.60
C LEU A 282 11.65 -9.69 24.91
N SER A 283 11.98 -8.96 25.97
CA SER A 283 12.02 -9.57 27.31
C SER A 283 10.62 -10.02 27.71
N SER A 284 10.53 -11.10 28.49
CA SER A 284 9.27 -11.58 29.06
C SER A 284 8.56 -10.53 29.93
N ALA A 285 9.32 -9.54 30.45
CA ALA A 285 8.83 -8.43 31.25
C ALA A 285 8.44 -7.18 30.43
N ALA A 286 8.64 -7.17 29.10
CA ALA A 286 8.32 -6.04 28.25
C ALA A 286 6.81 -5.78 28.23
N LYS A 287 6.38 -4.68 28.86
CA LYS A 287 4.96 -4.28 28.90
C LYS A 287 4.55 -3.69 27.56
N ALA A 288 3.39 -4.10 27.05
CA ALA A 288 2.79 -3.49 25.87
C ALA A 288 2.57 -1.98 26.08
N SER A 289 3.13 -1.16 25.20
CA SER A 289 2.95 0.30 25.25
C SER A 289 1.49 0.65 24.91
N THR A 290 0.80 1.33 25.83
CA THR A 290 -0.64 1.66 25.79
C THR A 290 -0.99 2.84 24.88
N HIS A 291 -0.03 3.33 24.08
CA HIS A 291 -0.25 4.48 23.23
C HIS A 291 -1.16 4.18 22.03
N LYS A 292 -2.19 5.01 21.87
CA LYS A 292 -3.38 4.74 21.06
C LYS A 292 -3.23 4.96 19.54
N ASN A 293 -2.14 5.55 19.03
CA ASN A 293 -2.08 6.07 17.65
C ASN A 293 -0.81 5.71 16.85
N PHE A 294 -0.44 4.43 16.76
CA PHE A 294 0.88 4.03 16.25
C PHE A 294 0.89 2.99 15.11
N GLY A 295 -0.29 2.53 14.68
CA GLY A 295 -0.46 1.51 13.64
C GLY A 295 -0.37 0.08 14.19
N HIS A 296 -0.32 -0.91 13.30
CA HIS A 296 -0.41 -2.33 13.68
C HIS A 296 0.87 -2.93 14.28
N ARG A 297 1.98 -2.17 14.32
CA ARG A 297 3.27 -2.54 14.97
C ARG A 297 3.98 -3.80 14.45
N VAL A 298 3.54 -4.32 13.30
CA VAL A 298 4.17 -5.46 12.61
C VAL A 298 5.00 -4.94 11.45
N GLY A 299 6.14 -5.57 11.17
CA GLY A 299 7.01 -5.22 10.05
C GLY A 299 7.73 -3.90 10.27
N MET A 300 7.85 -3.08 9.23
CA MET A 300 8.70 -1.89 9.30
C MET A 300 8.06 -0.72 10.07
N CYS A 301 8.79 -0.24 11.07
CA CYS A 301 8.48 1.01 11.75
C CYS A 301 9.04 2.19 10.96
N GLN A 302 8.20 3.16 10.56
CA GLN A 302 8.63 4.33 9.80
C GLN A 302 9.52 5.26 10.63
N ASP A 303 9.14 5.55 11.87
CA ASP A 303 10.01 6.27 12.80
C ASP A 303 11.31 5.53 13.06
N GLY A 304 11.25 4.22 13.22
CA GLY A 304 12.46 3.43 13.42
C GLY A 304 13.38 3.44 12.20
N ALA A 305 12.84 3.30 10.98
CA ALA A 305 13.60 3.42 9.74
C ALA A 305 14.26 4.81 9.59
N ILE A 306 13.57 5.89 9.95
CA ILE A 306 14.15 7.25 9.97
C ILE A 306 15.28 7.34 11.00
N GLY A 307 15.07 6.81 12.21
CA GLY A 307 16.08 6.77 13.26
C GLY A 307 17.32 6.00 12.84
N MET A 308 17.15 4.84 12.20
CA MET A 308 18.24 4.04 11.64
C MET A 308 19.00 4.79 10.54
N ALA A 309 18.29 5.39 9.59
CA ALA A 309 18.92 6.13 8.51
C ALA A 309 19.74 7.33 9.03
N ALA A 310 19.24 8.02 10.06
CA ALA A 310 19.93 9.16 10.66
C ALA A 310 21.21 8.80 11.44
N ILE A 311 21.34 7.55 11.87
CA ILE A 311 22.58 7.04 12.44
C ILE A 311 23.45 6.32 11.41
N GLY A 312 23.19 6.48 10.11
CA GLY A 312 24.08 6.03 9.03
C GLY A 312 23.79 4.64 8.47
N TYR A 313 22.68 4.00 8.86
CA TYR A 313 22.29 2.73 8.24
C TYR A 313 21.76 2.92 6.82
N GLY A 314 22.23 2.10 5.88
CA GLY A 314 21.71 2.07 4.51
C GLY A 314 20.37 1.34 4.41
N PHE A 315 19.63 1.56 3.32
CA PHE A 315 18.30 0.98 3.14
C PHE A 315 18.27 -0.56 3.21
N ARG A 316 19.35 -1.23 2.77
CA ARG A 316 19.49 -2.70 2.86
C ARG A 316 19.49 -3.19 4.31
N GLN A 317 20.21 -2.48 5.19
CA GLN A 317 20.28 -2.81 6.61
C GLN A 317 18.94 -2.54 7.30
N ILE A 318 18.27 -1.44 6.92
CA ILE A 318 16.91 -1.11 7.41
C ILE A 318 15.92 -2.22 7.03
N LEU A 319 15.89 -2.63 5.76
CA LEU A 319 14.99 -3.69 5.30
C LEU A 319 15.31 -5.04 5.96
N ALA A 320 16.58 -5.41 6.08
CA ALA A 320 16.99 -6.65 6.73
C ALA A 320 16.64 -6.68 8.23
N PHE A 321 16.65 -5.52 8.89
CA PHE A 321 16.25 -5.41 10.30
C PHE A 321 14.75 -5.69 10.48
N TYR A 322 13.90 -5.07 9.67
CA TYR A 322 12.44 -5.19 9.81
C TYR A 322 11.82 -6.42 9.15
N TYR A 323 12.49 -6.99 8.15
CA TYR A 323 12.04 -8.16 7.40
C TYR A 323 13.15 -9.22 7.31
N PRO A 324 13.61 -9.76 8.45
CA PRO A 324 14.72 -10.70 8.49
C PRO A 324 14.44 -11.96 7.64
N GLY A 325 15.44 -12.43 6.90
CA GLY A 325 15.31 -13.60 6.04
C GLY A 325 14.64 -13.35 4.69
N THR A 326 14.17 -12.12 4.43
CA THR A 326 13.78 -11.71 3.07
C THR A 326 15.02 -11.39 2.22
N GLN A 327 14.88 -11.53 0.91
CA GLN A 327 15.92 -11.24 -0.07
C GLN A 327 15.52 -10.04 -0.92
N LEU A 328 16.49 -9.20 -1.26
CA LEU A 328 16.26 -8.11 -2.21
C LEU A 328 16.36 -8.68 -3.63
N ALA A 329 15.27 -8.56 -4.39
CA ALA A 329 15.20 -8.96 -5.78
C ALA A 329 14.86 -7.76 -6.67
N THR A 330 15.17 -7.87 -7.96
CA THR A 330 14.73 -6.91 -8.98
C THR A 330 13.66 -7.58 -9.82
N MET A 331 12.48 -6.98 -9.84
CA MET A 331 11.38 -7.41 -10.69
C MET A 331 11.64 -7.00 -12.14
N ARG A 332 11.28 -7.89 -13.08
CA ARG A 332 11.17 -7.53 -14.50
C ARG A 332 9.74 -7.13 -14.78
N TYR A 333 9.55 -5.94 -15.33
CA TYR A 333 8.25 -5.51 -15.79
C TYR A 333 7.92 -6.26 -17.07
N ALA A 334 6.74 -6.88 -17.12
CA ALA A 334 6.22 -7.42 -18.36
C ALA A 334 6.04 -6.25 -19.33
N VAL A 335 6.87 -6.20 -20.38
CA VAL A 335 6.67 -5.26 -21.48
C VAL A 335 5.44 -5.75 -22.25
N PRO A 336 4.38 -4.93 -22.42
CA PRO A 336 3.17 -5.37 -23.11
C PRO A 336 3.42 -5.85 -24.55
N THR A 337 4.57 -5.52 -25.14
CA THR A 337 5.03 -6.01 -26.44
C THR A 337 6.56 -5.99 -26.49
N GLY A 338 7.23 -7.11 -26.21
CA GLY A 338 8.67 -7.21 -26.44
C GLY A 338 9.30 -8.43 -25.77
N LYS A 339 10.07 -9.21 -26.54
CA LYS A 339 10.81 -10.36 -26.01
C LYS A 339 11.72 -9.92 -24.85
N PRO A 340 11.81 -10.70 -23.77
CA PRO A 340 12.56 -10.32 -22.58
C PRO A 340 14.05 -10.16 -22.89
N VAL A 341 14.66 -9.09 -22.36
CA VAL A 341 16.11 -8.91 -22.33
C VAL A 341 16.68 -9.71 -21.16
N GLU A 342 17.66 -10.54 -21.44
CA GLU A 342 18.27 -11.47 -20.51
C GLU A 342 19.47 -10.82 -19.81
N ASP A 343 19.30 -10.41 -18.54
CA ASP A 343 20.44 -10.05 -17.68
C ASP A 343 20.74 -11.15 -16.65
N ARG A 344 22.04 -11.34 -16.38
CA ARG A 344 22.59 -12.45 -15.56
C ARG A 344 22.30 -12.31 -14.05
N PRO A 345 22.12 -13.42 -13.31
CA PRO A 345 21.96 -13.43 -11.84
C PRO A 345 23.15 -12.82 -11.09
N ILE A 346 22.87 -12.18 -9.95
CA ILE A 346 23.80 -12.10 -8.82
C ILE A 346 23.24 -12.99 -7.70
N VAL A 347 23.95 -14.06 -7.37
CA VAL A 347 23.64 -14.98 -6.27
C VAL A 347 24.43 -14.56 -5.03
N VAL A 348 23.78 -14.41 -3.88
CA VAL A 348 24.47 -14.45 -2.58
C VAL A 348 23.81 -15.54 -1.74
N ALA A 349 24.62 -16.52 -1.34
CA ALA A 349 24.21 -17.77 -0.72
C ALA A 349 23.41 -17.58 0.58
N SER A 350 22.24 -18.20 0.65
CA SER A 350 21.70 -18.79 1.88
C SER A 350 20.66 -19.86 1.50
N LEU A 351 20.61 -20.93 2.30
CA LEU A 351 19.92 -22.19 2.01
C LEU A 351 18.40 -22.02 1.78
N PRO A 352 17.81 -22.78 0.84
CA PRO A 352 16.37 -22.76 0.59
C PRO A 352 15.60 -23.46 1.73
N GLN A 353 14.58 -22.80 2.27
CA GLN A 353 13.52 -23.48 3.03
C GLN A 353 12.42 -23.92 2.05
N THR A 354 12.12 -25.22 2.04
CA THR A 354 11.29 -25.92 1.04
C THR A 354 9.85 -26.19 1.47
N THR A 355 9.32 -25.48 2.47
CA THR A 355 7.90 -25.64 2.84
C THR A 355 7.02 -24.56 2.19
N PRO A 356 5.96 -24.93 1.45
CA PRO A 356 4.97 -23.97 0.95
C PRO A 356 4.17 -23.43 2.13
N VAL A 357 4.57 -22.26 2.63
CA VAL A 357 3.81 -21.50 3.62
C VAL A 357 2.67 -20.79 2.89
N SER A 358 1.43 -20.95 3.35
CA SER A 358 0.32 -20.11 2.87
C SER A 358 0.62 -18.66 3.19
N LEU A 359 0.85 -17.88 2.14
CA LEU A 359 1.25 -16.48 2.18
C LEU A 359 0.04 -15.52 2.25
N ALA A 360 -1.20 -16.02 2.37
CA ALA A 360 -2.37 -15.16 2.51
C ALA A 360 -2.32 -14.43 3.88
N ALA A 361 -1.97 -13.15 3.88
CA ALA A 361 -1.95 -12.35 5.08
C ALA A 361 -3.40 -11.97 5.47
N PRO A 362 -3.84 -12.26 6.70
CA PRO A 362 -5.13 -11.81 7.18
C PRO A 362 -5.23 -10.27 7.19
N PRO A 363 -6.44 -9.69 7.08
CA PRO A 363 -6.61 -8.25 7.10
C PRO A 363 -6.12 -7.63 8.42
N ASN A 364 -5.29 -6.58 8.32
CA ASN A 364 -4.71 -5.91 9.49
C ASN A 364 -5.72 -5.02 10.26
N PRO A 365 -5.50 -4.60 11.52
CA PRO A 365 -6.42 -3.78 12.30
C PRO A 365 -6.82 -2.47 11.64
N THR A 366 -5.92 -1.85 10.86
CA THR A 366 -6.24 -0.66 10.06
C THR A 366 -7.25 -1.01 8.97
N GLN A 367 -7.08 -2.17 8.33
CA GLN A 367 -7.97 -2.73 7.32
C GLN A 367 -9.32 -3.13 7.93
N VAL A 368 -9.34 -3.78 9.10
CA VAL A 368 -10.56 -4.12 9.85
C VAL A 368 -11.30 -2.86 10.31
N ASN A 369 -10.59 -1.84 10.78
CA ASN A 369 -11.18 -0.56 11.17
C ASN A 369 -11.68 0.24 9.96
N ALA A 370 -11.00 0.18 8.81
CA ALA A 370 -11.47 0.78 7.56
C ALA A 370 -12.74 0.10 7.04
N LEU A 371 -12.80 -1.24 7.10
CA LEU A 371 -13.98 -2.04 6.75
C LEU A 371 -15.17 -1.73 7.68
N ARG A 372 -14.93 -1.60 9.00
CA ARG A 372 -15.96 -1.15 9.97
C ARG A 372 -16.50 0.24 9.64
N ARG A 373 -15.66 1.15 9.15
CA ARG A 373 -16.06 2.52 8.79
C ARG A 373 -16.84 2.60 7.47
N SER A 374 -16.64 1.65 6.55
CA SER A 374 -17.35 1.61 5.27
C SER A 374 -18.74 0.95 5.32
N GLY A 375 -19.05 0.15 6.35
CA GLY A 375 -20.35 -0.49 6.51
C GLY A 375 -21.37 0.41 7.21
N LYS A 376 -22.19 1.14 6.44
CA LYS A 376 -23.45 1.72 6.94
C LYS A 376 -24.60 0.73 6.71
N THR A 377 -24.85 -0.19 7.63
CA THR A 377 -26.18 -0.77 7.86
C THR A 377 -26.37 -1.10 9.34
N ARG A 378 -27.58 -0.80 9.82
CA ARG A 378 -28.05 -0.88 11.20
C ARG A 378 -28.76 -2.25 11.40
N LYS A 379 -28.57 -2.86 12.59
CA LYS A 379 -29.36 -3.93 13.27
C LYS A 379 -29.05 -5.42 12.95
N PRO A 380 -29.44 -6.39 13.83
CA PRO A 380 -28.92 -6.60 15.18
C PRO A 380 -28.63 -8.11 15.42
N GLY A 381 -27.37 -8.49 15.56
CA GLY A 381 -26.98 -9.81 16.06
C GLY A 381 -25.83 -9.61 17.02
N SER A 382 -26.11 -9.53 18.32
CA SER A 382 -25.06 -9.28 19.29
C SER A 382 -24.02 -10.40 19.23
N ILE A 383 -22.75 -10.04 19.34
CA ILE A 383 -21.58 -10.93 19.41
C ILE A 383 -21.78 -12.07 20.45
N LYS A 384 -22.65 -11.88 21.45
CA LYS A 384 -23.06 -12.92 22.40
C LYS A 384 -23.74 -14.14 21.76
N GLY A 385 -24.51 -13.97 20.67
CA GLY A 385 -25.19 -15.08 19.99
C GLY A 385 -24.22 -15.98 19.22
N ALA A 386 -23.26 -15.37 18.52
CA ALA A 386 -22.22 -16.09 17.78
C ALA A 386 -21.23 -16.81 18.72
N LEU A 387 -20.94 -16.23 19.89
CA LEU A 387 -20.07 -16.85 20.90
C LEU A 387 -20.73 -18.05 21.61
N ARG A 388 -22.07 -18.09 21.69
CA ARG A 388 -22.81 -19.22 22.28
C ARG A 388 -22.84 -20.45 21.36
N GLN A 389 -22.96 -20.24 20.05
CA GLN A 389 -22.83 -21.32 19.06
C GLN A 389 -21.43 -21.92 18.98
N ILE A 390 -20.39 -21.12 19.30
CA ILE A 390 -19.00 -21.61 19.31
C ILE A 390 -18.69 -22.38 20.61
N SER A 391 -19.40 -22.12 21.71
CA SER A 391 -19.19 -22.86 22.97
C SER A 391 -19.87 -24.22 23.03
N GLU A 392 -20.82 -24.50 22.13
CA GLU A 392 -21.57 -25.77 22.11
C GLU A 392 -20.89 -26.87 21.27
N ASN A 393 -19.93 -26.51 20.40
CA ASN A 393 -19.13 -27.47 19.64
C ASN A 393 -17.74 -27.66 20.27
N GLY A 394 -17.73 -28.31 21.42
CA GLY A 394 -16.51 -28.79 22.07
C GLY A 394 -16.24 -30.25 21.74
N SER A 395 -15.05 -30.55 21.20
CA SER A 395 -14.35 -31.79 21.51
C SER A 395 -12.83 -31.60 21.34
N GLY A 396 -12.10 -31.76 22.45
CA GLY A 396 -10.67 -32.09 22.43
C GLY A 396 -9.71 -31.02 22.95
N TYR A 397 -9.37 -31.14 24.24
CA TYR A 397 -8.12 -30.70 24.91
C TYR A 397 -8.02 -29.26 25.44
N THR A 398 -8.64 -29.11 26.61
CA THR A 398 -8.18 -28.41 27.83
C THR A 398 -7.81 -26.93 27.74
N ALA A 399 -8.85 -26.11 27.89
CA ALA A 399 -8.79 -24.74 28.36
C ALA A 399 -8.79 -24.69 29.89
N VAL A 400 -7.64 -24.49 30.53
CA VAL A 400 -7.55 -23.82 31.84
C VAL A 400 -6.25 -23.00 31.85
N GLY A 401 -6.36 -21.68 31.69
CA GLY A 401 -5.20 -20.77 31.75
C GLY A 401 -5.28 -19.47 30.95
N LEU A 402 -6.30 -19.27 30.10
CA LEU A 402 -6.46 -18.06 29.28
C LEU A 402 -7.68 -17.23 29.68
N ARG A 403 -7.76 -16.88 30.96
CA ARG A 403 -8.63 -15.77 31.42
C ARG A 403 -7.77 -14.67 32.00
N LYS A 404 -7.24 -13.80 31.13
CA LYS A 404 -6.92 -12.38 31.38
C LYS A 404 -6.33 -11.77 30.12
N LEU A 405 -7.18 -11.37 29.17
CA LEU A 405 -6.86 -10.32 28.18
C LEU A 405 -8.16 -9.92 27.46
N PHE A 406 -8.47 -8.62 27.58
CA PHE A 406 -9.46 -7.82 26.82
C PHE A 406 -10.87 -7.56 27.44
N TRP A 407 -10.93 -6.46 28.23
CA TRP A 407 -11.90 -5.31 28.27
C TRP A 407 -13.42 -5.51 28.49
N THR A 408 -14.05 -4.87 29.50
CA THR A 408 -14.87 -3.59 29.50
C THR A 408 -15.68 -3.48 30.83
N PRO A 409 -16.44 -2.39 31.22
CA PRO A 409 -16.66 -1.00 30.71
C PRO A 409 -16.73 0.14 31.78
N GLY A 410 -16.68 1.41 31.36
CA GLY A 410 -17.07 2.58 32.19
C GLY A 410 -16.72 3.94 31.55
N GLU A 411 -17.64 4.48 30.75
CA GLU A 411 -17.72 5.84 30.17
C GLU A 411 -16.87 6.23 28.93
N PRO A 412 -17.51 6.65 27.81
CA PRO A 412 -16.88 6.94 26.53
C PRO A 412 -16.65 8.45 26.29
N GLY A 413 -15.40 8.90 26.30
CA GLY A 413 -15.01 10.20 25.76
C GLY A 413 -14.71 10.11 24.25
N ILE A 414 -15.63 10.61 23.44
CA ILE A 414 -15.46 10.88 22.00
C ILE A 414 -14.43 12.00 21.80
N SER A 415 -13.52 11.87 20.83
CA SER A 415 -12.97 13.01 20.08
C SER A 415 -12.31 12.47 18.80
N ARG A 416 -13.02 12.53 17.67
CA ARG A 416 -13.02 13.61 16.67
C ARG A 416 -11.68 13.74 15.92
N ASN A 417 -11.81 13.63 14.61
CA ASN A 417 -10.81 13.95 13.60
C ASN A 417 -10.06 15.23 13.97
N ILE A 418 -8.75 15.19 13.80
CA ILE A 418 -7.95 16.40 13.61
C ILE A 418 -7.25 16.23 12.25
N TYR A 419 -7.41 17.30 11.49
CA TYR A 419 -7.01 17.55 10.10
C TYR A 419 -5.57 17.17 9.74
#